data_AF-A0A1G7F0Y7-F1
#
_entry.id   AF-A0A1G7F0Y7-F1
#
_cell.length_a   1.000
_cell.length_b   1.000
_cell.length_c   1.000
_cell.angle_alpha   90.00
_cell.angle_beta   90.00
_cell.angle_gamma   90.00
#
_symmetry.space_group_name_H-M   'P 1'
#
loop_
_entity.id
_entity.type
_entity.pdbx_description
1 polymer ?
#
loop_
_entity_poly.entity_id
_entity_poly.type
_entity_poly.pdbx_seq_one_letter_code
_entity_poly.pdbx_strand_id
1 'polypeptide(L)'
;MQNKKIRGLVTPLGVGALVGVTMLGGVPANATSFNTTFNNTCKITPSAVASPTSETQAASLAVNAPDTVNAGDTFDVTIIPPPISFPNSSSGASVQNVSRVKIDVLVPDNADYIGADILQNTSVGLSGVTPSLLRVNENGNPDPNGAILRLSGNNQTIGNGPNSSKSSEGGIVAKATSGTATTFQLPQVTAHLRARSAGDVSLKLRTAGAAGTFGNDANFLTFLPKATLVITAWAPTQCSPRDGETAPLNAGAGPLSTTRIIEADKQTTTTVVAPGSVKNGSEVTLTANVNPA
;
A
#
# COMPACT_ATOMS: atom_id res chain seq x y z
N MET A 1 -53.16 24.94 -35.82
CA MET A 1 -51.84 24.96 -35.13
C MET A 1 -50.87 24.21 -36.05
N GLN A 2 -50.26 24.88 -37.03
CA GLN A 2 -48.91 25.49 -36.99
C GLN A 2 -47.83 24.50 -36.50
N ASN A 3 -46.69 24.29 -37.15
CA ASN A 3 -46.19 24.57 -38.50
C ASN A 3 -44.77 23.92 -38.58
N LYS A 4 -44.28 23.69 -39.80
CA LYS A 4 -42.86 23.58 -40.20
C LYS A 4 -42.00 22.38 -39.74
N LYS A 5 -41.69 21.50 -40.69
CA LYS A 5 -40.43 20.74 -40.75
C LYS A 5 -39.35 21.60 -41.42
N ILE A 6 -38.23 21.84 -40.75
CA ILE A 6 -37.02 22.48 -41.29
C ILE A 6 -35.87 21.47 -41.29
N ARG A 7 -35.10 21.50 -42.38
CA ARG A 7 -33.89 20.73 -42.67
C ARG A 7 -32.73 21.08 -41.72
N GLY A 8 -31.86 20.10 -41.48
CA GLY A 8 -30.42 20.28 -41.74
C GLY A 8 -29.43 20.14 -40.57
N LEU A 9 -28.40 19.33 -40.86
CA LEU A 9 -26.99 19.38 -40.44
C LEU A 9 -26.49 18.68 -39.15
N VAL A 10 -25.58 17.73 -39.42
CA VAL A 10 -24.23 17.57 -38.83
C VAL A 10 -24.10 16.91 -37.45
N THR A 11 -23.52 15.71 -37.48
CA THR A 11 -22.78 15.06 -36.38
C THR A 11 -21.55 15.86 -35.98
N PRO A 12 -21.19 15.84 -34.69
CA PRO A 12 -19.88 15.30 -34.34
C PRO A 12 -19.98 14.14 -33.34
N LEU A 13 -19.18 13.11 -33.59
CA LEU A 13 -18.81 12.08 -32.61
C LEU A 13 -18.10 12.75 -31.43
N GLY A 14 -18.78 12.83 -30.30
CA GLY A 14 -18.22 13.27 -29.03
C GLY A 14 -17.82 12.06 -28.19
N VAL A 15 -16.57 12.08 -27.71
CA VAL A 15 -15.94 11.12 -26.81
C VAL A 15 -16.89 10.71 -25.68
N GLY A 16 -17.21 9.41 -25.59
CA GLY A 16 -18.02 8.85 -24.53
C GLY A 16 -17.31 9.02 -23.18
N ALA A 17 -17.94 9.75 -22.27
CA ALA A 17 -17.59 9.74 -20.86
C ALA A 17 -17.66 8.29 -20.35
N LEU A 18 -16.55 7.78 -19.84
CA LEU A 18 -16.53 6.51 -19.11
C LEU A 18 -17.41 6.67 -17.87
N VAL A 19 -18.59 6.05 -17.92
CA VAL A 19 -19.43 5.81 -16.75
C VAL A 19 -18.63 4.93 -15.81
N GLY A 20 -18.15 5.51 -14.71
CA GLY A 20 -17.49 4.78 -13.64
C GLY A 20 -18.47 3.78 -13.03
N VAL A 21 -18.21 2.49 -13.26
CA VAL A 21 -18.89 1.42 -12.54
C VAL A 21 -18.27 1.37 -11.14
N THR A 22 -18.98 1.94 -10.17
CA THR A 22 -18.70 1.78 -8.74
C THR A 22 -18.99 0.33 -8.35
N MET A 23 -17.94 -0.49 -8.30
CA MET A 23 -18.01 -1.80 -7.66
C MET A 23 -18.05 -1.59 -6.13
N LEU A 24 -19.26 -1.56 -5.58
CA LEU A 24 -19.51 -1.65 -4.13
C LEU A 24 -19.25 -3.10 -3.67
N GLY A 25 -17.99 -3.45 -3.46
CA GLY A 25 -17.63 -4.51 -2.52
C GLY A 25 -17.82 -3.98 -1.10
N GLY A 26 -18.48 -4.74 -0.23
CA GLY A 26 -18.83 -4.33 1.13
C GLY A 26 -17.61 -3.87 1.94
N VAL A 27 -17.34 -2.58 1.93
CA VAL A 27 -16.43 -1.92 2.85
C VAL A 27 -17.15 -1.89 4.19
N PRO A 28 -16.54 -2.28 5.33
CA PRO A 28 -17.10 -1.95 6.62
C PRO A 28 -17.35 -0.43 6.64
N ALA A 29 -18.51 -0.01 7.15
CA ALA A 29 -19.09 1.31 6.95
C ALA A 29 -18.29 2.52 7.53
N ASN A 30 -17.00 2.36 7.82
CA ASN A 30 -16.12 3.37 8.41
C ASN A 30 -14.72 3.47 7.76
N ALA A 31 -14.41 2.78 6.66
CA ALA A 31 -13.07 2.89 6.05
C ALA A 31 -13.00 4.04 5.02
N THR A 32 -12.07 4.95 5.24
CA THR A 32 -11.73 6.05 4.35
C THR A 32 -10.65 5.64 3.35
N SER A 33 -10.79 6.06 2.11
CA SER A 33 -9.81 5.80 1.05
C SER A 33 -8.78 6.92 0.97
N PHE A 34 -7.52 6.56 1.19
CA PHE A 34 -6.35 7.41 1.00
C PHE A 34 -5.67 7.02 -0.32
N ASN A 35 -5.38 7.99 -1.18
CA ASN A 35 -4.62 7.77 -2.41
C ASN A 35 -3.40 8.68 -2.43
N THR A 36 -2.22 8.10 -2.25
CA THR A 36 -0.96 8.84 -2.28
C THR A 36 -0.31 8.67 -3.64
N THR A 37 -0.09 9.76 -4.35
CA THR A 37 0.71 9.80 -5.57
C THR A 37 2.12 10.31 -5.25
N PHE A 38 3.13 9.70 -5.86
CA PHE A 38 4.53 10.07 -5.66
C PHE A 38 5.36 9.58 -6.85
N ASN A 39 6.55 10.12 -7.05
CA ASN A 39 7.49 9.54 -8.00
C ASN A 39 8.31 8.45 -7.33
N ASN A 40 8.60 7.40 -8.08
CA ASN A 40 9.49 6.33 -7.68
C ASN A 40 10.65 6.28 -8.67
N THR A 41 11.88 6.40 -8.17
CA THR A 41 13.08 6.24 -8.99
C THR A 41 13.66 4.85 -8.75
N CYS A 42 13.89 4.14 -9.85
CA CYS A 42 14.42 2.79 -9.87
C CYS A 42 15.83 2.76 -10.43
N LYS A 43 16.76 2.11 -9.72
CA LYS A 43 18.05 1.68 -10.27
C LYS A 43 17.87 0.34 -10.95
N ILE A 44 18.27 0.26 -12.21
CA ILE A 44 18.21 -0.95 -13.03
C ILE A 44 19.65 -1.37 -13.32
N THR A 45 20.01 -2.60 -12.98
CA THR A 45 21.39 -3.11 -13.16
C THR A 45 21.39 -4.29 -14.13
N PRO A 46 21.48 -4.07 -15.45
CA PRO A 46 21.53 -5.16 -16.42
C PRO A 46 22.74 -6.08 -16.21
N SER A 47 22.52 -7.39 -16.28
CA SER A 47 23.56 -8.42 -16.14
C SER A 47 24.42 -8.58 -17.40
N ALA A 48 24.01 -7.96 -18.50
CA ALA A 48 24.70 -8.05 -19.78
C ALA A 48 24.58 -6.75 -20.57
N VAL A 49 25.65 -6.44 -21.33
CA VAL A 49 25.78 -5.47 -22.44
C VAL A 49 25.42 -4.00 -22.20
N ALA A 50 24.72 -3.65 -21.13
CA ALA A 50 24.32 -2.27 -20.82
C ALA A 50 24.77 -1.85 -19.42
N SER A 51 25.18 -0.58 -19.29
CA SER A 51 25.48 0.04 -18.00
C SER A 51 24.23 0.15 -17.14
N PRO A 52 24.37 0.21 -15.79
CA PRO A 52 23.25 0.53 -14.93
C PRO A 52 22.58 1.85 -15.34
N THR A 53 21.26 1.90 -15.24
CA THR A 53 20.46 3.08 -15.56
C THR A 53 19.50 3.39 -14.41
N SER A 54 19.00 4.61 -14.40
CA SER A 54 18.00 5.08 -13.46
C SER A 54 16.78 5.56 -14.22
N GLU A 55 15.59 5.20 -13.74
CA GLU A 55 14.32 5.59 -14.34
C GLU A 55 13.38 6.10 -13.26
N THR A 56 12.77 7.26 -13.48
CA THR A 56 11.75 7.83 -12.59
C THR A 56 10.38 7.66 -13.22
N GLN A 57 9.45 7.10 -12.45
CA GLN A 57 8.07 6.86 -12.89
C GLN A 57 7.09 7.35 -11.81
N ALA A 58 5.94 7.86 -12.24
CA ALA A 58 4.85 8.14 -11.32
C ALA A 58 4.32 6.82 -10.74
N ALA A 59 4.09 6.80 -9.44
CA ALA A 59 3.50 5.71 -8.70
C ALA A 59 2.32 6.23 -7.87
N SER A 60 1.40 5.33 -7.55
CA SER A 60 0.35 5.60 -6.57
C SER A 60 0.20 4.39 -5.65
N LEU A 61 -0.31 4.62 -4.45
CA LEU A 61 -0.79 3.55 -3.60
C LEU A 61 -2.11 3.99 -2.97
N ALA A 62 -3.12 3.15 -3.11
CA ALA A 62 -4.39 3.33 -2.42
C ALA A 62 -4.39 2.51 -1.13
N VAL A 63 -4.94 3.09 -0.08
CA VAL A 63 -5.08 2.46 1.23
C VAL A 63 -6.48 2.77 1.76
N ASN A 64 -7.20 1.74 2.21
CA ASN A 64 -8.46 1.91 2.92
C ASN A 64 -8.22 1.66 4.41
N ALA A 65 -8.52 2.64 5.25
CA ALA A 65 -8.39 2.55 6.71
C ALA A 65 -9.40 3.47 7.38
N PRO A 66 -9.86 3.19 8.61
CA PRO A 66 -10.71 4.12 9.33
C PRO A 66 -9.97 5.43 9.63
N ASP A 67 -10.69 6.55 9.61
CA ASP A 67 -10.13 7.85 10.02
C ASP A 67 -9.84 7.89 11.51
N THR A 68 -10.71 7.27 12.32
CA THR A 68 -10.60 7.22 13.78
C THR A 68 -10.96 5.84 14.33
N VAL A 69 -10.32 5.46 15.44
CA VAL A 69 -10.61 4.26 16.25
C VAL A 69 -10.39 4.55 17.72
N ASN A 70 -11.00 3.80 18.63
CA ASN A 70 -10.69 3.94 20.06
C ASN A 70 -9.44 3.16 20.43
N ALA A 71 -8.76 3.59 21.49
CA ALA A 71 -7.69 2.83 22.13
C ALA A 71 -8.17 1.41 22.49
N GLY A 72 -7.42 0.39 22.12
CA GLY A 72 -7.77 -1.02 22.32
C GLY A 72 -8.62 -1.66 21.22
N ASP A 73 -9.23 -0.88 20.32
CA ASP A 73 -10.02 -1.42 19.21
C ASP A 73 -9.14 -2.21 18.23
N THR A 74 -9.73 -3.25 17.63
CA THR A 74 -9.13 -3.91 16.46
C THR A 74 -9.69 -3.27 15.19
N PHE A 75 -8.83 -2.97 14.23
CA PHE A 75 -9.19 -2.32 12.99
C PHE A 75 -8.33 -2.80 11.82
N ASP A 76 -8.84 -2.55 10.62
CA ASP A 76 -8.27 -3.06 9.37
C ASP A 76 -7.68 -1.93 8.53
N VAL A 77 -6.52 -2.21 7.95
CA VAL A 77 -5.87 -1.35 6.95
C VAL A 77 -5.64 -2.17 5.69
N THR A 78 -6.35 -1.82 4.62
CA THR A 78 -6.27 -2.53 3.33
C THR A 78 -5.39 -1.78 2.35
N ILE A 79 -4.29 -2.39 1.94
CA ILE A 79 -3.35 -1.90 0.94
C ILE A 79 -3.82 -2.37 -0.43
N ILE A 80 -3.94 -1.44 -1.36
CA ILE A 80 -4.43 -1.67 -2.72
C ILE A 80 -3.33 -1.20 -3.69
N PRO A 81 -2.41 -2.10 -4.08
CA PRO A 81 -1.43 -1.81 -5.13
C PRO A 81 -2.14 -1.39 -6.42
N PRO A 82 -1.63 -0.42 -7.20
CA PRO A 82 -2.17 -0.15 -8.53
C PRO A 82 -1.76 -1.26 -9.52
N PRO A 83 -2.40 -1.31 -10.70
CA PRO A 83 -1.88 -2.11 -11.80
C PRO A 83 -0.47 -1.66 -12.17
N ILE A 84 0.43 -2.60 -12.39
CA ILE A 84 1.83 -2.36 -12.75
C ILE A 84 2.02 -2.79 -14.20
N SER A 85 2.63 -1.91 -14.99
CA SER A 85 2.93 -2.17 -16.40
C SER A 85 4.43 -2.20 -16.65
N PHE A 86 4.88 -3.08 -17.54
CA PHE A 86 6.23 -3.06 -18.09
C PHE A 86 6.20 -3.22 -19.62
N PRO A 87 7.13 -2.60 -20.36
CA PRO A 87 7.18 -2.75 -21.81
C PRO A 87 7.62 -4.18 -22.19
N ASN A 88 7.02 -4.74 -23.23
CA ASN A 88 7.38 -6.08 -23.74
C ASN A 88 8.68 -6.08 -24.55
N SER A 89 9.22 -4.89 -24.84
CA SER A 89 10.52 -4.71 -25.47
C SER A 89 11.25 -3.51 -24.89
N SER A 90 12.55 -3.63 -24.68
CA SER A 90 13.41 -2.50 -24.25
C SER A 90 14.77 -2.64 -24.90
N SER A 91 15.29 -1.55 -25.50
CA SER A 91 16.60 -1.52 -26.17
C SER A 91 16.81 -2.67 -27.17
N GLY A 92 15.76 -3.02 -27.92
CA GLY A 92 15.76 -4.13 -28.88
C GLY A 92 15.56 -5.53 -28.27
N ALA A 93 15.70 -5.69 -26.96
CA ALA A 93 15.47 -6.96 -26.27
C ALA A 93 13.99 -7.21 -25.98
N SER A 94 13.53 -8.44 -26.17
CA SER A 94 12.17 -8.84 -25.81
C SER A 94 12.11 -9.21 -24.33
N VAL A 95 11.33 -8.46 -23.55
CA VAL A 95 11.08 -8.75 -22.13
C VAL A 95 10.17 -9.97 -22.04
N GLN A 96 10.61 -10.99 -21.31
CA GLN A 96 9.91 -12.26 -21.17
C GLN A 96 9.00 -12.28 -19.93
N ASN A 97 9.45 -11.67 -18.83
CA ASN A 97 8.69 -11.53 -17.59
C ASN A 97 9.37 -10.55 -16.64
N VAL A 98 8.63 -10.20 -15.60
CA VAL A 98 9.14 -9.65 -14.35
C VAL A 98 8.87 -10.67 -13.24
N SER A 99 9.89 -11.00 -12.46
CA SER A 99 9.84 -11.98 -11.38
C SER A 99 10.34 -11.42 -10.06
N ARG A 100 10.26 -12.19 -8.96
CA ARG A 100 10.78 -11.85 -7.63
C ARG A 100 10.26 -10.50 -7.11
N VAL A 101 9.02 -10.19 -7.45
CA VAL A 101 8.36 -8.94 -7.03
C VAL A 101 8.25 -8.92 -5.50
N LYS A 102 8.70 -7.82 -4.92
CA LYS A 102 8.74 -7.57 -3.48
C LYS A 102 8.19 -6.18 -3.20
N ILE A 103 7.27 -6.07 -2.25
CA ILE A 103 6.83 -4.79 -1.67
C ILE A 103 6.96 -4.89 -0.15
N ASP A 104 7.72 -3.96 0.44
CA ASP A 104 7.90 -3.86 1.89
C ASP A 104 7.20 -2.60 2.43
N VAL A 105 6.34 -2.78 3.43
CA VAL A 105 5.79 -1.69 4.25
C VAL A 105 6.24 -1.86 5.69
N LEU A 106 6.26 -0.76 6.44
CA LEU A 106 6.52 -0.83 7.87
C LEU A 106 5.27 -1.36 8.59
N VAL A 107 5.49 -2.21 9.60
CA VAL A 107 4.48 -2.44 10.63
C VAL A 107 4.21 -1.08 11.28
N PRO A 108 2.96 -0.59 11.30
CA PRO A 108 2.67 0.73 11.85
C PRO A 108 3.08 0.85 13.32
N ASP A 109 3.68 2.00 13.67
CA ASP A 109 3.93 2.37 15.06
C ASP A 109 2.60 2.62 15.79
N ASN A 110 2.61 2.53 17.12
CA ASN A 110 1.45 2.76 18.00
C ASN A 110 0.24 1.82 17.75
N ALA A 111 0.45 0.70 17.04
CA ALA A 111 -0.50 -0.39 16.91
C ALA A 111 0.20 -1.75 17.06
N ASP A 112 -0.53 -2.74 17.56
CA ASP A 112 -0.09 -4.14 17.53
C ASP A 112 -0.53 -4.79 16.23
N TYR A 113 0.42 -5.42 15.53
CA TYR A 113 0.11 -6.25 14.36
C TYR A 113 -0.42 -7.61 14.81
N ILE A 114 -1.67 -7.91 14.47
CA ILE A 114 -2.35 -9.16 14.84
C ILE A 114 -2.24 -10.21 13.73
N GLY A 115 -2.23 -9.76 12.47
CA GLY A 115 -2.17 -10.63 11.30
C GLY A 115 -2.50 -9.87 10.03
N ALA A 116 -2.57 -10.59 8.92
CA ALA A 116 -3.04 -10.02 7.66
C ALA A 116 -3.58 -11.10 6.74
N ASP A 117 -4.51 -10.69 5.90
CA ASP A 117 -5.11 -11.51 4.85
C ASP A 117 -4.75 -11.00 3.46
N ILE A 118 -4.60 -11.94 2.53
CA ILE A 118 -4.53 -11.64 1.09
C ILE A 118 -5.92 -11.81 0.52
N LEU A 119 -6.48 -10.75 -0.05
CA LEU A 119 -7.82 -10.79 -0.62
C LEU A 119 -7.81 -11.62 -1.91
N GLN A 120 -8.55 -12.73 -1.87
CA GLN A 120 -8.68 -13.62 -3.02
C GLN A 120 -9.29 -12.90 -4.22
N ASN A 121 -8.91 -13.33 -5.43
CA ASN A 121 -9.44 -12.82 -6.70
C ASN A 121 -9.18 -11.33 -6.98
N THR A 122 -8.26 -10.69 -6.25
CA THR A 122 -7.85 -9.30 -6.51
C THR A 122 -6.58 -9.19 -7.36
N SER A 123 -5.80 -10.27 -7.49
CA SER A 123 -4.62 -10.32 -8.35
C SER A 123 -4.96 -10.72 -9.79
N VAL A 124 -4.23 -10.17 -10.77
CA VAL A 124 -4.41 -10.46 -12.20
C VAL A 124 -3.04 -10.63 -12.87
N GLY A 125 -2.92 -11.59 -13.78
CA GLY A 125 -1.71 -11.76 -14.61
C GLY A 125 -0.48 -12.29 -13.86
N LEU A 126 -0.67 -12.91 -12.69
CA LEU A 126 0.40 -13.49 -11.88
C LEU A 126 0.54 -14.99 -12.09
N SER A 127 1.77 -15.47 -11.95
CA SER A 127 2.19 -16.88 -12.00
C SER A 127 3.39 -17.09 -11.06
N GLY A 128 3.97 -18.30 -11.06
CA GLY A 128 5.08 -18.64 -10.17
C GLY A 128 4.57 -19.03 -8.79
N VAL A 129 5.19 -18.47 -7.75
CA VAL A 129 4.78 -18.70 -6.36
C VAL A 129 3.65 -17.75 -6.00
N THR A 130 2.58 -18.29 -5.40
CA THR A 130 1.46 -17.50 -4.88
C THR A 130 1.96 -16.38 -3.97
N PRO A 131 1.46 -15.13 -4.14
CA PRO A 131 1.77 -14.05 -3.22
C PRO A 131 1.48 -14.43 -1.77
N SER A 132 2.36 -14.01 -0.87
CA SER A 132 2.31 -14.26 0.57
C SER A 132 2.76 -13.00 1.30
N LEU A 133 2.19 -12.75 2.47
CA LEU A 133 2.66 -11.71 3.37
C LEU A 133 3.51 -12.33 4.48
N LEU A 134 4.70 -11.78 4.69
CA LEU A 134 5.62 -12.23 5.72
C LEU A 134 6.01 -11.05 6.61
N ARG A 135 6.03 -11.27 7.92
CA ARG A 135 6.70 -10.36 8.85
C ARG A 135 8.19 -10.69 8.86
N VAL A 136 9.03 -9.70 8.55
CA VAL A 136 10.48 -9.87 8.39
C VAL A 136 11.25 -8.81 9.16
N ASN A 137 12.47 -9.14 9.57
CA ASN A 137 13.39 -8.16 10.14
C ASN A 137 14.15 -7.38 9.06
N GLU A 138 15.04 -6.47 9.47
CA GLU A 138 15.79 -5.60 8.56
C GLU A 138 16.65 -6.37 7.53
N ASN A 139 17.09 -7.58 7.86
CA ASN A 139 17.84 -8.44 6.94
C ASN A 139 16.93 -9.20 5.96
N GLY A 140 15.61 -9.07 6.10
CA GLY A 140 14.61 -9.74 5.28
C GLY A 140 14.37 -11.20 5.66
N ASN A 141 14.82 -11.62 6.84
CA ASN A 141 14.53 -12.96 7.38
C ASN A 141 13.15 -12.95 8.07
N PRO A 142 12.34 -14.02 7.94
CA PRO A 142 11.10 -14.16 8.70
C PRO A 142 11.34 -13.98 10.19
N ASP A 143 10.56 -13.09 10.80
CA ASP A 143 10.69 -12.72 12.21
C ASP A 143 9.33 -12.28 12.75
N PRO A 144 8.76 -12.98 13.75
CA PRO A 144 7.50 -12.60 14.38
C PRO A 144 7.50 -11.20 15.00
N ASN A 145 8.68 -10.65 15.31
CA ASN A 145 8.87 -9.30 15.86
C ASN A 145 9.45 -8.33 14.84
N GLY A 146 9.55 -8.72 13.57
CA GLY A 146 10.08 -7.90 12.50
C GLY A 146 9.31 -6.58 12.34
N ALA A 147 10.00 -5.51 11.97
CA ALA A 147 9.39 -4.19 11.75
C ALA A 147 8.75 -4.05 10.36
N ILE A 148 8.84 -5.08 9.51
CA ILE A 148 8.48 -5.00 8.09
C ILE A 148 7.45 -6.06 7.75
N LEU A 149 6.39 -5.67 7.03
CA LEU A 149 5.49 -6.57 6.34
C LEU A 149 5.88 -6.61 4.86
N ARG A 150 6.20 -7.80 4.37
CA ARG A 150 6.67 -8.04 3.00
C ARG A 150 5.62 -8.82 2.20
N LEU A 151 5.15 -8.23 1.11
CA LEU A 151 4.43 -8.95 0.07
C LEU A 151 5.44 -9.50 -0.95
N SER A 152 5.51 -10.83 -1.06
CA SER A 152 6.38 -11.54 -2.01
C SER A 152 5.90 -12.98 -2.23
N GLY A 153 6.55 -13.75 -3.10
CA GLY A 153 6.30 -15.19 -3.24
C GLY A 153 7.36 -16.00 -2.49
N ASN A 154 7.02 -16.61 -1.35
CA ASN A 154 7.92 -17.44 -0.53
C ASN A 154 9.28 -16.76 -0.19
N ASN A 155 9.25 -15.45 0.04
CA ASN A 155 10.44 -14.62 0.29
C ASN A 155 11.54 -14.74 -0.78
N GLN A 156 11.18 -15.12 -2.01
CA GLN A 156 12.10 -15.19 -3.14
C GLN A 156 12.21 -13.80 -3.77
N THR A 157 13.23 -13.05 -3.35
CA THR A 157 13.48 -11.65 -3.74
C THR A 157 14.78 -11.52 -4.54
N ILE A 158 15.11 -10.34 -5.04
CA ILE A 158 16.42 -10.11 -5.70
C ILE A 158 17.58 -9.95 -4.71
N GLY A 159 17.28 -9.72 -3.43
CA GLY A 159 18.21 -9.42 -2.35
C GLY A 159 17.45 -9.16 -1.04
N ASN A 160 18.16 -8.91 0.06
CA ASN A 160 17.56 -8.69 1.39
C ASN A 160 16.60 -9.82 1.79
N GLY A 161 17.10 -11.05 1.87
CA GLY A 161 16.32 -12.22 2.25
C GLY A 161 17.05 -13.54 1.98
N PRO A 162 16.63 -14.64 2.61
CA PRO A 162 17.35 -15.92 2.57
C PRO A 162 17.30 -16.61 1.20
N ASN A 163 16.27 -16.34 0.39
CA ASN A 163 16.07 -16.98 -0.92
C ASN A 163 16.36 -16.04 -2.09
N SER A 164 17.40 -15.21 -1.98
CA SER A 164 17.69 -14.14 -2.94
C SER A 164 18.44 -14.59 -4.19
N SER A 165 18.13 -14.00 -5.35
CA SER A 165 18.87 -14.19 -6.60
C SER A 165 18.66 -13.04 -7.57
N LYS A 166 19.73 -12.62 -8.24
CA LYS A 166 19.74 -11.58 -9.28
C LYS A 166 19.81 -12.15 -10.71
N SER A 167 19.77 -13.47 -10.86
CA SER A 167 20.02 -14.17 -12.13
C SER A 167 19.15 -15.40 -12.34
N SER A 168 18.09 -15.57 -11.54
CA SER A 168 17.13 -16.65 -11.68
C SER A 168 15.73 -16.16 -11.40
N GLU A 169 14.77 -16.63 -12.19
CA GLU A 169 13.34 -16.48 -11.91
C GLU A 169 13.00 -17.05 -10.52
N GLY A 170 11.94 -16.54 -9.92
CA GLY A 170 11.42 -16.96 -8.62
C GLY A 170 10.32 -16.02 -8.12
N GLY A 171 9.66 -16.40 -7.04
CA GLY A 171 8.65 -15.61 -6.36
C GLY A 171 7.42 -15.36 -7.22
N ILE A 172 6.85 -14.16 -7.08
CA ILE A 172 5.74 -13.69 -7.91
C ILE A 172 6.28 -13.37 -9.31
N VAL A 173 5.64 -13.94 -10.35
CA VAL A 173 6.05 -13.77 -11.75
C VAL A 173 4.89 -13.22 -12.58
N ALA A 174 5.11 -12.09 -13.24
CA ALA A 174 4.25 -11.56 -14.30
C ALA A 174 4.89 -11.83 -15.67
N LYS A 175 4.29 -12.74 -16.44
CA LYS A 175 4.80 -13.11 -17.78
C LYS A 175 4.36 -12.08 -18.81
N ALA A 176 5.26 -11.77 -19.74
CA ALA A 176 4.91 -10.90 -20.86
C ALA A 176 3.78 -11.51 -21.69
N THR A 177 2.81 -10.69 -22.07
CA THR A 177 1.71 -11.04 -22.97
C THR A 177 1.95 -10.41 -24.35
N SER A 178 1.09 -10.71 -25.32
CA SER A 178 1.17 -10.09 -26.64
C SER A 178 0.87 -8.60 -26.59
N GLY A 179 1.56 -7.79 -27.40
CA GLY A 179 1.36 -6.34 -27.47
C GLY A 179 2.63 -5.56 -27.10
N THR A 180 2.49 -4.25 -26.88
CA THR A 180 3.63 -3.36 -26.58
C THR A 180 4.03 -3.36 -25.11
N ALA A 181 3.11 -3.66 -24.21
CA ALA A 181 3.34 -3.72 -22.77
C ALA A 181 2.47 -4.81 -22.13
N THR A 182 2.90 -5.26 -20.96
CA THR A 182 2.17 -6.19 -20.11
C THR A 182 1.78 -5.46 -18.83
N THR A 183 0.52 -5.60 -18.43
CA THR A 183 0.00 -5.10 -17.16
C THR A 183 -0.38 -6.27 -16.26
N PHE A 184 0.00 -6.21 -14.99
CA PHE A 184 -0.39 -7.15 -13.96
C PHE A 184 -0.86 -6.42 -12.70
N GLN A 185 -1.59 -7.13 -11.86
CA GLN A 185 -2.13 -6.60 -10.62
C GLN A 185 -1.71 -7.50 -9.46
N LEU A 186 -1.04 -6.91 -8.47
CA LEU A 186 -0.75 -7.58 -7.19
C LEU A 186 -2.04 -7.67 -6.36
N PRO A 187 -2.18 -8.69 -5.50
CA PRO A 187 -3.36 -8.79 -4.67
C PRO A 187 -3.44 -7.63 -3.67
N GLN A 188 -4.67 -7.31 -3.27
CA GLN A 188 -4.90 -6.44 -2.12
C GLN A 188 -4.57 -7.21 -0.83
N VAL A 189 -4.09 -6.48 0.17
CA VAL A 189 -3.69 -7.05 1.47
C VAL A 189 -4.37 -6.26 2.57
N THR A 190 -5.06 -6.95 3.48
CA THR A 190 -5.63 -6.35 4.68
C THR A 190 -4.79 -6.71 5.89
N ALA A 191 -4.22 -5.71 6.56
CA ALA A 191 -3.56 -5.88 7.85
C ALA A 191 -4.55 -5.65 8.99
N HIS A 192 -4.56 -6.55 9.96
CA HIS A 192 -5.36 -6.46 11.18
C HIS A 192 -4.49 -5.90 12.30
N LEU A 193 -4.91 -4.76 12.84
CA LEU A 193 -4.16 -4.00 13.83
C LEU A 193 -5.00 -3.82 15.10
N ARG A 194 -4.33 -3.76 16.26
CA ARG A 194 -4.95 -3.30 17.50
C ARG A 194 -4.40 -1.94 17.88
N ALA A 195 -5.28 -0.98 18.08
CA ALA A 195 -4.93 0.35 18.54
C ALA A 195 -4.35 0.28 19.95
N ARG A 196 -3.21 0.97 20.18
CA ARG A 196 -2.63 1.13 21.52
C ARG A 196 -3.18 2.38 22.19
N SER A 197 -2.32 3.36 22.49
CA SER A 197 -2.69 4.60 23.18
C SER A 197 -3.13 5.68 22.19
N ALA A 198 -3.82 6.71 22.70
CA ALA A 198 -4.20 7.85 21.87
C ALA A 198 -2.99 8.46 21.13
N GLY A 199 -3.20 8.80 19.86
CA GLY A 199 -2.11 9.13 18.94
C GLY A 199 -2.45 8.73 17.52
N ASP A 200 -1.45 8.75 16.64
CA ASP A 200 -1.64 8.39 15.24
C ASP A 200 -1.04 7.01 14.94
N VAL A 201 -1.71 6.27 14.06
CA VAL A 201 -1.18 5.08 13.41
C VAL A 201 -1.05 5.38 11.93
N SER A 202 0.16 5.31 11.41
CA SER A 202 0.42 5.59 10.00
C SER A 202 1.01 4.39 9.28
N LEU A 203 0.41 4.02 8.15
CA LEU A 203 1.03 3.07 7.22
C LEU A 203 2.10 3.81 6.40
N LYS A 204 3.28 3.20 6.25
CA LYS A 204 4.41 3.78 5.50
C LYS A 204 5.10 2.72 4.65
N LEU A 205 5.64 3.12 3.51
CA LEU A 205 6.59 2.29 2.77
C LEU A 205 7.86 2.10 3.61
N ARG A 206 8.54 0.97 3.43
CA ARG A 206 9.84 0.76 4.09
C ARG A 206 10.91 1.67 3.48
N THR A 207 11.25 2.74 4.20
CA THR A 207 12.27 3.73 3.79
C THR A 207 13.30 4.04 4.87
N ALA A 208 13.18 3.45 6.06
CA ALA A 208 14.14 3.61 7.14
C ALA A 208 15.43 2.81 6.90
N GLY A 209 16.54 3.25 7.51
CA GLY A 209 17.83 2.57 7.44
C GLY A 209 18.33 2.37 6.00
N ALA A 210 18.83 1.16 5.71
CA ALA A 210 19.35 0.80 4.38
C ALA A 210 18.30 0.89 3.27
N ALA A 211 17.02 0.72 3.60
CA ALA A 211 15.93 0.83 2.64
C ALA A 211 15.72 2.27 2.13
N GLY A 212 16.25 3.25 2.85
CA GLY A 212 16.29 4.64 2.41
C GLY A 212 17.31 4.85 1.29
N THR A 213 18.43 4.13 1.26
CA THR A 213 19.50 4.37 0.27
C THR A 213 19.10 3.96 -1.14
N PHE A 214 19.30 4.82 -2.14
CA PHE A 214 18.98 4.51 -3.54
C PHE A 214 19.74 3.28 -4.06
N GLY A 215 19.04 2.37 -4.76
CA GLY A 215 19.66 1.19 -5.36
C GLY A 215 19.99 0.07 -4.37
N ASN A 216 19.44 0.10 -3.16
CA ASN A 216 19.70 -0.91 -2.13
C ASN A 216 18.67 -2.04 -2.20
N ASP A 217 19.09 -3.29 -1.98
CA ASP A 217 18.18 -4.44 -2.02
C ASP A 217 17.10 -4.41 -0.91
N ALA A 218 17.30 -3.60 0.14
CA ALA A 218 16.33 -3.31 1.17
C ALA A 218 15.24 -2.32 0.74
N ASN A 219 15.37 -1.63 -0.40
CA ASN A 219 14.37 -0.69 -0.91
C ASN A 219 12.97 -1.32 -0.96
N PHE A 220 11.92 -0.52 -0.74
CA PHE A 220 10.56 -1.03 -0.54
C PHE A 220 10.08 -1.88 -1.71
N LEU A 221 10.37 -1.48 -2.95
CA LEU A 221 10.00 -2.18 -4.16
C LEU A 221 11.25 -2.72 -4.86
N THR A 222 11.28 -4.04 -5.06
CA THR A 222 12.30 -4.67 -5.91
C THR A 222 11.69 -5.75 -6.80
N PHE A 223 12.31 -5.99 -7.95
CA PHE A 223 11.88 -7.01 -8.91
C PHE A 223 13.00 -7.36 -9.89
N LEU A 224 12.79 -8.45 -10.64
CA LEU A 224 13.76 -9.02 -11.57
C LEU A 224 13.14 -9.22 -12.96
N PRO A 225 13.28 -8.23 -13.87
CA PRO A 225 13.03 -8.40 -15.29
C PRO A 225 13.99 -9.40 -15.92
N LYS A 226 13.45 -10.20 -16.84
CA LYS A 226 14.18 -11.07 -17.76
C LYS A 226 13.92 -10.62 -19.19
N ALA A 227 14.97 -10.43 -19.97
CA ALA A 227 14.86 -10.09 -21.39
C ALA A 227 15.77 -10.98 -22.24
N THR A 228 15.52 -11.02 -23.55
CA THR A 228 16.34 -11.79 -24.51
C THR A 228 16.60 -10.98 -25.77
N LEU A 229 17.88 -10.88 -26.14
CA LEU A 229 18.38 -10.30 -27.39
C LEU A 229 19.65 -11.07 -27.80
N VAL A 230 19.48 -12.23 -28.44
CA VAL A 230 20.53 -13.24 -28.70
C VAL A 230 20.97 -14.01 -27.45
N ILE A 231 21.14 -13.35 -26.31
CA ILE A 231 21.38 -13.97 -24.99
C ILE A 231 20.26 -13.61 -24.01
N THR A 232 20.09 -14.42 -22.96
CA THR A 232 19.23 -14.06 -21.82
C THR A 232 19.96 -13.07 -20.91
N ALA A 233 19.30 -11.96 -20.59
CA ALA A 233 19.79 -10.96 -19.66
C ALA A 233 18.78 -10.76 -18.52
N TRP A 234 19.31 -10.45 -17.34
CA TRP A 234 18.55 -10.10 -16.15
C TRP A 234 18.82 -8.64 -15.82
N ALA A 235 17.85 -7.94 -15.25
CA ALA A 235 18.04 -6.53 -14.88
C ALA A 235 17.52 -6.23 -13.48
N PRO A 236 18.13 -6.76 -12.40
CA PRO A 236 17.71 -6.47 -11.03
C PRO A 236 17.40 -4.99 -10.81
N THR A 237 16.20 -4.73 -10.29
CA THR A 237 15.68 -3.37 -10.13
C THR A 237 15.36 -3.09 -8.66
N GLN A 238 15.87 -1.96 -8.16
CA GLN A 238 15.58 -1.45 -6.82
C GLN A 238 14.98 -0.04 -6.91
N CYS A 239 13.81 0.16 -6.32
CA CYS A 239 13.09 1.43 -6.42
C CYS A 239 12.84 2.08 -5.06
N SER A 240 13.04 3.39 -4.98
CA SER A 240 12.77 4.18 -3.77
C SER A 240 11.96 5.44 -4.09
N PRO A 241 11.07 5.90 -3.19
CA PRO A 241 10.20 7.05 -3.43
C PRO A 241 11.03 8.33 -3.47
N ARG A 242 11.40 8.76 -4.68
CA ARG A 242 12.32 9.86 -4.99
C ARG A 242 11.95 10.44 -6.35
N ASP A 243 12.33 11.69 -6.59
CA ASP A 243 12.11 12.37 -7.87
C ASP A 243 13.29 12.20 -8.85
N GLY A 244 14.37 11.55 -8.41
CA GLY A 244 15.55 11.25 -9.21
C GLY A 244 16.61 10.50 -8.39
N GLU A 245 17.66 10.02 -9.07
CA GLU A 245 18.72 9.19 -8.47
C GLU A 245 19.44 9.88 -7.29
N THR A 246 19.68 11.18 -7.40
CA THR A 246 20.36 11.98 -6.36
C THR A 246 19.41 12.77 -5.47
N ALA A 247 18.11 12.76 -5.78
CA ALA A 247 17.10 13.48 -5.00
C ALA A 247 16.89 12.82 -3.64
N PRO A 248 16.52 13.55 -2.57
CA PRO A 248 16.11 12.97 -1.30
C PRO A 248 14.82 12.12 -1.45
N LEU A 249 14.44 11.41 -0.38
CA LEU A 249 13.14 10.76 -0.32
C LEU A 249 12.03 11.81 -0.47
N ASN A 250 11.00 11.51 -1.27
CA ASN A 250 9.87 12.39 -1.52
C ASN A 250 8.63 11.99 -0.68
N ALA A 251 7.47 12.54 -1.02
CA ALA A 251 6.21 12.32 -0.31
C ALA A 251 5.82 10.83 -0.14
N GLY A 252 6.25 9.94 -1.05
CA GLY A 252 5.98 8.50 -0.94
C GLY A 252 6.67 7.83 0.26
N ALA A 253 7.69 8.47 0.85
CA ALA A 253 8.31 8.03 2.09
C ALA A 253 7.55 8.46 3.36
N GLY A 254 6.52 9.31 3.23
CA GLY A 254 5.66 9.75 4.32
C GLY A 254 4.53 8.77 4.63
N PRO A 255 3.60 9.16 5.52
CA PRO A 255 2.35 8.43 5.77
C PRO A 255 1.52 8.26 4.48
N LEU A 256 1.13 7.02 4.18
CA LEU A 256 0.24 6.67 3.07
C LEU A 256 -1.23 6.66 3.50
N SER A 257 -1.46 6.37 4.78
CA SER A 257 -2.72 6.59 5.49
C SER A 257 -2.40 6.95 6.93
N THR A 258 -3.34 7.62 7.60
CA THR A 258 -3.28 7.88 9.04
C THR A 258 -4.63 7.61 9.66
N THR A 259 -4.65 6.72 10.65
CA THR A 259 -5.80 6.48 11.52
C THR A 259 -5.51 7.12 12.87
N ARG A 260 -6.42 7.95 13.36
CA ARG A 260 -6.30 8.59 14.68
C ARG A 260 -6.88 7.69 15.76
N ILE A 261 -6.06 7.31 16.74
CA ILE A 261 -6.52 6.68 17.97
C ILE A 261 -7.01 7.77 18.93
N ILE A 262 -8.29 7.72 19.27
CA ILE A 262 -8.87 8.50 20.36
C ILE A 262 -8.84 7.68 21.65
N GLU A 263 -8.73 8.36 22.79
CA GLU A 263 -8.88 7.71 24.09
C GLU A 263 -10.22 6.96 24.12
N ALA A 264 -10.20 5.72 24.62
CA ALA A 264 -11.45 4.98 24.76
C ALA A 264 -12.39 5.71 25.72
N ASP A 265 -13.69 5.67 25.42
CA ASP A 265 -14.71 6.17 26.31
C ASP A 265 -14.55 5.52 27.69
N LYS A 266 -14.30 6.35 28.70
CA LYS A 266 -14.27 5.90 30.10
C LYS A 266 -15.68 5.97 30.65
N GLN A 267 -16.19 4.85 31.13
CA GLN A 267 -17.45 4.86 31.86
C GLN A 267 -17.28 5.73 33.10
N THR A 268 -18.04 6.83 33.17
CA THR A 268 -18.10 7.68 34.35
C THR A 268 -19.36 7.39 35.15
N THR A 269 -19.24 7.49 36.47
CA THR A 269 -20.36 7.44 37.41
C THR A 269 -20.51 8.83 38.00
N THR A 270 -21.70 9.42 37.86
CA THR A 270 -22.07 10.66 38.53
C THR A 270 -22.93 10.34 39.74
N THR A 271 -22.42 10.59 40.94
CA THR A 271 -23.20 10.53 42.18
C THR A 271 -23.62 11.93 42.59
N VAL A 272 -24.92 12.15 42.77
CA VAL A 272 -25.45 13.41 43.32
C VAL A 272 -25.80 13.17 44.78
N VAL A 273 -25.17 13.94 45.67
CA VAL A 273 -25.49 13.95 47.10
C VAL A 273 -26.42 15.13 47.37
N ALA A 274 -27.59 14.81 47.94
CA ALA A 274 -28.62 15.78 48.32
C ALA A 274 -29.14 15.48 49.73
N PRO A 275 -29.60 16.49 50.49
CA PRO A 275 -30.33 16.26 51.72
C PRO A 275 -31.64 15.51 51.46
N GLY A 276 -32.02 14.57 52.35
CA GLY A 276 -33.23 13.75 52.16
C GLY A 276 -34.56 14.51 52.26
N SER A 277 -34.58 15.69 52.89
CA SER A 277 -35.75 16.58 52.95
C SER A 277 -35.32 18.00 53.29
N VAL A 278 -35.98 19.01 52.70
CA VAL A 278 -35.67 20.43 52.90
C VAL A 278 -36.96 21.25 53.03
N LYS A 279 -36.91 22.34 53.80
CA LYS A 279 -38.05 23.25 53.98
C LYS A 279 -38.17 24.21 52.79
N ASN A 280 -39.41 24.60 52.47
CA ASN A 280 -39.67 25.58 51.42
C ASN A 280 -38.99 26.92 51.76
N GLY A 281 -38.32 27.53 50.77
CA GLY A 281 -37.53 28.76 50.92
C GLY A 281 -36.15 28.60 51.56
N SER A 282 -35.71 27.36 51.89
CA SER A 282 -34.35 27.11 52.38
C SER A 282 -33.36 26.91 51.24
N GLU A 283 -32.15 27.42 51.40
CA GLU A 283 -31.04 27.16 50.49
C GLU A 283 -30.58 25.70 50.63
N VAL A 284 -30.23 25.07 49.49
CA VAL A 284 -29.80 23.67 49.44
C VAL A 284 -28.54 23.55 48.60
N THR A 285 -27.53 22.90 49.16
CA THR A 285 -26.32 22.52 48.41
C THR A 285 -26.49 21.11 47.86
N LEU A 286 -26.26 20.97 46.55
CA LEU A 286 -26.16 19.69 45.87
C LEU A 286 -24.70 19.48 45.46
N THR A 287 -24.15 18.30 45.72
CA THR A 287 -22.78 17.97 45.32
C THR A 287 -22.82 16.85 44.29
N ALA A 288 -22.34 17.12 43.08
CA ALA A 288 -22.13 16.11 42.06
C ALA A 288 -20.65 15.67 42.07
N ASN A 289 -20.40 14.37 42.23
CA ASN A 289 -19.07 13.78 42.09
C ASN A 289 -19.06 12.90 40.85
N VAL A 290 -18.06 13.05 39.99
CA VAL A 290 -17.85 12.25 38.76
C VAL A 290 -16.62 11.38 38.96
N ASN A 291 -16.71 10.07 38.65
CA ASN A 291 -15.61 9.11 38.78
C ASN A 291 -15.59 8.11 37.61
N PRO A 292 -14.43 7.83 36.97
CA PRO A 292 -13.16 8.55 37.12
C PRO A 292 -13.26 9.98 36.60
N ALA A 293 -12.41 10.85 37.16
CA ALA A 293 -12.26 12.23 36.74
C ALA A 293 -11.52 12.34 35.40
#